data_AF-A0A919I5Y1-F1
#
_entry.id   AF-A0A919I5Y1-F1
#
_cell.length_a   1.000
_cell.length_b   1.000
_cell.length_c   1.000
_cell.angle_alpha   90.00
_cell.angle_beta   90.00
_cell.angle_gamma   90.00
#
_symmetry.space_group_name_H-M   'P 1'
#
loop_
_entity.id
_entity.type
_entity.pdbx_description
1 polymer ?
#
loop_
_entity_poly.entity_id
_entity_poly.type
_entity_poly.pdbx_seq_one_letter_code
_entity_poly.pdbx_strand_id
1 'polypeptide(L)'
;MIYKQFSPMKQKSQQFASDLSKELKVNIAVIDDIASAMTQSDICVTCTTSRQPFISLEHLPAGIFIAAVGSGNEDKQETRLQDS
;
A
#
# COMPACT_ATOMS: atom_id res chain seq x y z
N MET A 1 7.26 0.33 15.63
CA MET A 1 6.84 0.19 14.21
C MET A 1 5.38 0.62 14.12
N ILE A 2 5.04 1.56 13.24
CA ILE A 2 3.66 2.05 13.06
C ILE A 2 3.17 1.53 11.72
N TYR A 3 2.02 0.87 11.72
CA TYR A 3 1.38 0.38 10.51
C TYR A 3 0.47 1.47 9.96
N LYS A 4 0.51 1.71 8.65
CA LYS A 4 -0.34 2.69 7.99
C LYS A 4 -1.27 1.96 7.02
N GLN A 5 -2.56 2.20 7.15
CA GLN A 5 -3.59 1.56 6.33
C GLN A 5 -4.28 2.59 5.45
N PHE A 6 -4.29 2.34 4.15
CA PHE A 6 -5.06 3.10 3.18
C PHE A 6 -6.17 2.24 2.57
N SER A 7 -7.31 2.85 2.29
CA SER A 7 -8.35 2.30 1.42
C SER A 7 -9.23 3.44 0.93
N PRO A 8 -9.70 3.43 -0.33
CA PRO A 8 -10.67 4.42 -0.80
C PRO A 8 -12.01 4.35 -0.06
N MET A 9 -12.30 3.22 0.61
CA MET A 9 -13.50 3.03 1.43
C MET A 9 -13.19 3.34 2.90
N LYS A 10 -13.32 4.60 3.32
CA LYS A 10 -12.94 5.08 4.67
C LYS A 10 -13.50 4.24 5.81
N GLN A 11 -14.79 3.94 5.80
CA GLN A 11 -15.43 3.15 6.84
C GLN A 11 -14.84 1.73 6.95
N LYS A 12 -14.57 1.08 5.81
CA LYS A 12 -13.92 -0.24 5.79
C LYS A 12 -12.48 -0.17 6.28
N SER A 13 -11.76 0.90 5.94
CA SER A 13 -10.39 1.15 6.42
C SER A 13 -10.34 1.26 7.95
N GLN A 14 -11.26 2.05 8.53
CA GLN A 14 -11.36 2.25 9.98
C GLN A 14 -11.74 0.97 10.71
N GLN A 15 -12.72 0.22 10.19
CA GLN A 15 -13.12 -1.05 10.78
C GLN A 15 -11.98 -2.06 10.76
N PHE A 16 -11.34 -2.23 9.60
CA PHE A 16 -10.20 -3.15 9.43
C PHE A 16 -9.03 -2.79 10.35
N ALA A 17 -8.67 -1.50 10.43
CA ALA A 17 -7.63 -1.03 11.33
C ALA A 17 -7.98 -1.30 12.81
N SER A 18 -9.23 -1.06 13.22
CA SER A 18 -9.69 -1.35 14.58
C SER A 18 -9.56 -2.84 14.92
N ASP A 19 -10.07 -3.71 14.03
CA ASP A 19 -10.12 -5.15 14.29
C ASP A 19 -8.73 -5.75 14.32
N LEU A 20 -7.89 -5.41 13.34
CA LEU A 20 -6.54 -5.93 13.23
C LEU A 20 -5.61 -5.36 14.32
N SER A 21 -5.81 -4.12 14.75
CA SER A 21 -5.06 -3.55 15.89
C SER A 21 -5.33 -4.33 17.18
N LYS A 22 -6.58 -4.75 17.41
CA LYS A 22 -6.95 -5.55 18.59
C LYS A 22 -6.37 -6.96 18.52
N GLU A 23 -6.49 -7.60 17.35
CA GLU A 23 -6.01 -8.97 17.13
C GLU A 23 -4.49 -9.07 17.26
N LEU A 24 -3.76 -8.20 16.56
CA LEU A 24 -2.30 -8.24 16.50
C LEU A 24 -1.61 -7.45 17.62
N LYS A 25 -2.38 -6.66 18.39
CA LYS A 25 -1.87 -5.76 19.45
C LYS A 25 -0.83 -4.76 18.94
N VAL A 26 -1.08 -4.20 17.75
CA VAL A 26 -0.24 -3.18 17.12
C VAL A 26 -1.06 -1.92 16.83
N ASN A 27 -0.37 -0.79 16.70
CA ASN A 27 -1.02 0.46 16.32
C ASN A 27 -1.11 0.55 14.78
N ILE A 28 -2.33 0.65 14.27
CA ILE A 28 -2.61 0.89 12.84
C ILE A 28 -3.23 2.28 12.69
N ALA A 29 -2.53 3.16 11.99
CA ALA A 29 -3.01 4.49 11.63
C ALA A 29 -3.72 4.43 10.26
N VAL A 30 -4.99 4.84 10.22
CA VAL A 30 -5.68 5.05 8.95
C VAL A 30 -5.17 6.36 8.34
N ILE A 31 -4.77 6.31 7.08
CA ILE A 31 -4.24 7.44 6.33
C ILE A 31 -5.12 7.76 5.13
N ASP A 32 -5.10 9.02 4.71
CA ASP A 32 -5.73 9.49 3.48
C ASP A 32 -4.70 9.90 2.40
N ASP A 33 -3.45 10.21 2.81
CA ASP A 33 -2.35 10.61 1.92
C ASP A 33 -1.32 9.48 1.79
N ILE A 34 -1.35 8.80 0.65
CA ILE A 34 -0.44 7.70 0.32
C ILE A 34 0.98 8.22 0.12
N ALA A 35 1.16 9.36 -0.56
CA ALA A 35 2.49 9.87 -0.90
C ALA A 35 3.29 10.19 0.36
N SER A 36 2.70 10.92 1.31
CA SER A 36 3.32 11.20 2.60
C SER A 36 3.62 9.91 3.38
N ALA A 37 2.68 8.96 3.38
CA ALA A 37 2.88 7.69 4.07
C ALA A 37 4.05 6.87 3.50
N MET A 38 4.21 6.85 2.17
CA MET A 38 5.29 6.15 1.48
C MET A 38 6.66 6.67 1.87
N THR A 39 6.85 7.99 1.91
CA THR A 39 8.16 8.60 2.29
C THR A 39 8.64 8.23 3.69
N GLN A 40 7.74 7.74 4.54
CA GLN A 40 7.97 7.39 5.93
C GLN A 40 7.83 5.88 6.19
N SER A 41 7.88 5.06 5.14
CA SER A 41 7.67 3.61 5.23
C SER A 41 8.86 2.86 4.66
N ASP A 42 9.32 1.85 5.39
CA ASP A 42 10.36 0.93 4.93
C ASP A 42 9.78 -0.22 4.08
N ILE A 43 8.50 -0.53 4.29
CA ILE A 43 7.78 -1.63 3.64
C ILE A 43 6.41 -1.14 3.19
N CYS A 44 6.05 -1.42 1.94
CA CYS A 44 4.71 -1.23 1.40
C CYS A 44 4.14 -2.55 0.88
N VAL A 45 2.96 -2.93 1.36
CA VAL A 45 2.22 -4.10 0.89
C VAL A 45 0.91 -3.62 0.25
N THR A 46 0.67 -4.02 -0.99
CA THR A 46 -0.58 -3.71 -1.69
C THR A 46 -1.37 -4.98 -1.98
N CYS A 47 -2.62 -4.99 -1.51
CA CYS A 47 -3.57 -6.09 -1.70
C CYS A 47 -4.92 -5.52 -2.18
N THR A 48 -4.90 -4.81 -3.30
CA THR A 48 -6.08 -4.13 -3.85
C THR A 48 -6.56 -4.81 -5.12
N THR A 49 -7.87 -4.79 -5.35
CA THR A 49 -8.49 -5.23 -6.62
C THR A 49 -8.54 -4.11 -7.66
N SER A 50 -7.96 -2.95 -7.36
CA SER A 50 -7.94 -1.80 -8.29
C SER A 50 -7.21 -2.12 -9.59
N ARG A 51 -7.77 -1.65 -10.69
CA ARG A 51 -7.13 -1.72 -12.01
C ARG A 51 -6.17 -0.54 -12.25
N GLN A 52 -6.30 0.53 -11.47
CA GLN A 52 -5.46 1.72 -11.53
C GLN A 52 -4.45 1.73 -10.38
N PRO A 53 -3.19 2.13 -10.62
CA PRO A 53 -2.18 2.23 -9.58
C PRO A 53 -2.53 3.36 -8.60
N PHE A 54 -2.36 3.10 -7.30
CA PHE A 54 -2.49 4.12 -6.24
C PHE A 54 -1.14 4.73 -5.85
N ILE A 55 -0.03 4.14 -6.30
CA ILE A 55 1.33 4.53 -5.96
C ILE A 55 2.04 4.87 -7.27
N SER A 56 2.62 6.07 -7.33
CA SER A 56 3.50 6.49 -8.42
C SER A 56 4.95 6.18 -8.07
N LEU A 57 5.77 5.83 -9.06
CA LEU A 57 7.21 5.56 -8.88
C LEU A 57 7.95 6.76 -8.26
N GLU A 58 7.52 7.98 -8.55
CA GLU A 58 8.13 9.20 -8.04
C GLU A 58 7.98 9.39 -6.52
N HIS A 59 7.07 8.64 -5.89
CA HIS A 59 6.82 8.70 -4.45
C HIS A 59 7.50 7.57 -3.67
N LEU A 60 8.28 6.73 -4.34
CA LEU A 60 9.00 5.63 -3.72
C LEU A 60 10.32 6.12 -3.12
N PRO A 61 10.49 6.08 -1.79
CA PRO A 61 11.79 6.39 -1.21
C PRO A 61 12.80 5.29 -1.55
N ALA A 62 14.07 5.67 -1.65
CA ALA A 62 15.15 4.71 -1.84
C ALA A 62 15.20 3.71 -0.68
N GLY A 63 15.32 2.42 -0.98
CA GLY A 63 15.42 1.36 0.02
C GLY A 63 14.09 0.76 0.50
N ILE A 64 12.95 1.25 0.00
CA ILE A 64 11.65 0.65 0.33
C ILE A 64 11.48 -0.74 -0.29
N PHE A 65 10.95 -1.67 0.49
CA PHE A 65 10.49 -2.97 -0.02
C PHE A 65 9.02 -2.90 -0.41
N ILE A 66 8.66 -3.37 -1.61
CA ILE A 66 7.27 -3.38 -2.10
C ILE A 66 6.83 -4.81 -2.41
N ALA A 67 5.70 -5.21 -1.82
CA ALA A 67 5.00 -6.45 -2.17
C ALA A 67 3.64 -6.12 -2.82
N ALA A 68 3.50 -6.39 -4.11
CA ALA A 68 2.25 -6.25 -4.85
C ALA A 68 1.55 -7.61 -4.96
N VAL A 69 0.65 -7.88 -4.02
CA VAL A 69 -0.06 -9.18 -3.89
C VAL A 69 -1.47 -9.10 -4.50
N GLY A 70 -1.93 -7.90 -4.89
CA GLY A 70 -3.19 -7.67 -5.59
C GLY A 70 -3.18 -8.20 -7.02
N SER A 71 -3.44 -9.50 -7.20
CA SER A 71 -3.58 -10.12 -8.52
C SER A 71 -4.92 -9.75 -9.18
N GLY A 72 -4.86 -8.99 -10.27
CA GLY A 72 -5.90 -8.95 -11.30
C GLY A 72 -5.33 -9.56 -12.57
N ASN A 73 -5.75 -10.78 -12.88
CA ASN A 73 -5.25 -11.64 -13.94
C ASN A 73 -5.21 -10.99 -15.35
N GLU A 74 -4.19 -11.45 -16.10
CA GLU A 74 -4.04 -11.63 -17.56
C GLU A 74 -3.39 -10.58 -18.48
N ASP A 75 -3.28 -9.28 -18.16
CA ASP A 75 -2.59 -8.31 -19.06
C ASP A 75 -1.69 -7.29 -18.33
N LYS A 76 -0.90 -7.70 -17.33
CA LYS A 76 -0.05 -6.77 -16.57
C LYS A 76 1.43 -7.13 -16.62
N GLN A 77 2.15 -6.39 -17.45
CA GLN A 77 3.61 -6.28 -17.42
C GLN A 77 3.98 -5.23 -16.35
N GLU A 78 4.64 -5.65 -15.26
CA GLU A 78 4.89 -4.81 -14.08
C GLU A 78 6.22 -4.01 -14.13
N THR A 79 7.09 -4.24 -15.11
CA THR A 79 8.24 -3.35 -15.39
C THR A 79 8.55 -3.31 -16.88
N ARG A 80 8.69 -2.10 -17.44
CA ARG A 80 9.38 -1.89 -18.71
C ARG A 80 10.77 -1.36 -18.39
N LEU A 81 11.75 -2.26 -18.32
CA LEU A 81 13.13 -1.85 -18.55
C LEU A 81 13.22 -1.52 -20.05
N GLN A 82 13.20 -0.23 -20.39
CA GLN A 82 13.73 0.22 -21.67
C GLN A 82 15.23 0.36 -21.47
N ASP A 83 15.96 -0.72 -21.79
CA ASP A 83 17.38 -0.64 -22.11
C ASP A 83 17.52 -0.66 -23.63
N SER A 84 18.33 0.29 -24.13
CA SER A 84 18.85 0.51 -25.49
C SER A 84 17.99 1.35 -26.45
#